data_AF-A0AAW4UIE8-F1
#
_entry.id   AF-A0AAW4UIE8-F1
#
_cell.length_a   1.000
_cell.length_b   1.000
_cell.length_c   1.000
_cell.angle_alpha   90.00
_cell.angle_beta   90.00
_cell.angle_gamma   90.00
#
_symmetry.space_group_name_H-M   'P 1'
#
loop_
_entity.id
_entity.type
_entity.pdbx_description
1 polymer ?
#
loop_
_entity_poly.entity_id
_entity_poly.type
_entity_poly.pdbx_seq_one_letter_code
_entity_poly.pdbx_strand_id
1 'polypeptide(L)' 'MNKKLHLKHRLFNQKLAEPIVNTETGEIVAEEGTVLDRRKLDEIMDVLESNANIEVDELDDSIVNEPV' A
#
# COMPACT_ATOMS: atom_id res chain seq x y z
N MET A 1 -6.73 15.63 18.03
CA MET A 1 -6.43 14.58 17.02
C MET A 1 -6.14 15.27 15.69
N ASN A 2 -4.96 15.02 15.12
CA ASN A 2 -4.44 15.77 13.98
C ASN A 2 -4.93 15.13 12.67
N LYS A 3 -5.91 15.73 11.98
CA LYS A 3 -6.45 15.21 10.70
C LYS A 3 -5.48 15.31 9.51
N LYS A 4 -4.27 15.85 9.73
CA LYS A 4 -3.24 16.06 8.69
C LYS A 4 -2.43 14.81 8.35
N LEU A 5 -2.53 13.72 9.12
CA LEU A 5 -1.78 12.48 8.91
C LEU A 5 -2.69 11.23 8.82
N HIS A 6 -3.76 11.30 8.04
CA HIS A 6 -4.57 10.10 7.75
C HIS A 6 -3.99 9.32 6.57
N LEU A 7 -3.79 8.02 6.74
CA LEU A 7 -3.23 7.13 5.71
C LEU A 7 -4.04 7.15 4.41
N LYS A 8 -5.38 7.22 4.51
CA LYS A 8 -6.29 7.41 3.37
C LYS A 8 -5.89 8.57 2.46
N HIS A 9 -5.49 9.71 3.04
CA HIS A 9 -5.10 10.89 2.25
C HIS A 9 -3.74 10.73 1.58
N ARG A 10 -2.84 9.89 2.14
CA ARG A 10 -1.51 9.62 1.56
C ARG A 10 -1.56 8.60 0.43
N LEU A 11 -2.48 7.65 0.51
CA LEU A 11 -2.65 6.57 -0.46
C LEU A 11 -3.63 6.91 -1.59
N PHE A 12 -4.46 7.95 -1.44
CA PHE A 12 -5.38 8.37 -2.48
C PHE A 12 -4.66 8.70 -3.79
N ASN A 13 -5.15 8.10 -4.88
CA ASN A 13 -4.60 8.23 -6.23
C ASN A 13 -3.18 7.68 -6.39
N GLN A 14 -2.68 6.89 -5.44
CA GLN A 14 -1.45 6.12 -5.59
C GLN A 14 -1.72 4.79 -6.30
N LYS A 15 -0.70 4.28 -6.98
CA LYS A 15 -0.71 2.97 -7.63
C LYS A 15 -0.03 1.96 -6.71
N LEU A 16 -0.66 0.81 -6.50
CA LEU A 16 -0.08 -0.27 -5.72
C LEU A 16 1.17 -0.83 -6.41
N ALA A 17 2.27 -0.93 -5.66
CA ALA A 17 3.50 -1.59 -6.10
C ALA A 17 3.41 -3.11 -5.94
N GLU A 18 2.60 -3.58 -4.99
CA GLU A 18 2.41 -5.00 -4.66
C GLU A 18 0.92 -5.28 -4.39
N PRO A 19 0.46 -6.53 -4.57
CA PRO A 19 -0.90 -6.89 -4.25
C PRO A 19 -1.13 -6.84 -2.73
N ILE A 20 -2.27 -6.29 -2.32
CA ILE A 20 -2.69 -6.33 -0.92
C ILE A 20 -3.41 -7.64 -0.67
N VAL A 21 -2.86 -8.44 0.25
CA VAL A 21 -3.44 -9.71 0.68
C VAL A 21 -3.97 -9.60 2.10
N ASN A 22 -5.10 -10.24 2.36
CA ASN A 22 -5.58 -10.43 3.72
C ASN A 22 -4.77 -11.56 4.36
N THR A 23 -4.05 -11.26 5.45
CA THR A 23 -3.20 -12.23 6.17
C THR A 23 -3.99 -13.30 6.91
N GLU A 24 -5.27 -13.08 7.20
CA GLU A 24 -6.14 -14.05 7.87
C GLU A 24 -6.74 -15.07 6.90
N THR A 25 -7.12 -14.65 5.69
CA THR A 25 -7.78 -15.52 4.69
C THR A 25 -6.86 -15.96 3.55
N GLY A 26 -5.76 -15.23 3.32
CA GLY A 26 -4.87 -15.44 2.17
C GLY A 26 -5.44 -14.92 0.85
N GLU A 27 -6.54 -14.17 0.87
CA GLU A 27 -7.19 -13.66 -0.34
C GLU A 27 -6.59 -12.32 -0.79
N ILE A 28 -6.49 -12.12 -2.10
CA ILE A 28 -6.06 -10.85 -2.70
C ILE A 28 -7.22 -9.86 -2.65
N VAL A 29 -7.03 -8.76 -1.92
CA VAL A 29 -8.04 -7.69 -1.74
C VAL A 29 -7.85 -6.60 -2.79
N ALA A 30 -6.61 -6.35 -3.20
CA ALA A 30 -6.30 -5.46 -4.30
C ALA A 30 -5.11 -5.98 -5.11
N GLU A 31 -5.22 -5.94 -6.43
CA GLU A 31 -4.16 -6.40 -7.34
C GLU A 31 -3.03 -5.38 -7.46
N GLU A 32 -1.84 -5.88 -7.78
CA GLU A 32 -0.69 -5.06 -8.15
C GLU A 32 -1.06 -4.08 -9.27
N GLY A 33 -0.59 -2.85 -9.15
CA GLY A 33 -0.83 -1.82 -10.15
C GLY A 33 -2.24 -1.23 -10.14
N THR A 34 -3.09 -1.64 -9.20
CA THR A 34 -4.39 -1.00 -8.99
C THR A 34 -4.21 0.43 -8.50
N VAL A 35 -4.92 1.38 -9.12
CA VAL A 35 -5.01 2.76 -8.62
C VAL A 35 -6.03 2.82 -7.48
N LEU A 36 -5.58 3.37 -6.35
CA LEU A 36 -6.38 3.51 -5.14
C LEU A 36 -7.35 4.69 -5.25
N ASP A 37 -8.59 4.37 -5.56
CA ASP A 37 -9.72 5.28 -5.46
C ASP A 37 -10.34 5.25 -4.06
N ARG A 38 -11.34 6.11 -3.80
CA ARG A 38 -11.98 6.19 -2.47
C ARG A 38 -12.66 4.89 -2.05
N ARG A 39 -13.26 4.15 -2.98
CA ARG A 39 -14.01 2.92 -2.67
C ARG A 39 -13.05 1.80 -2.30
N LYS A 40 -12.03 1.61 -3.13
CA LYS A 40 -10.94 0.65 -2.86
C LYS A 40 -10.22 0.99 -1.56
N LEU A 41 -9.96 2.26 -1.31
CA LEU A 41 -9.36 2.68 -0.04
C LEU A 41 -10.24 2.31 1.14
N ASP A 42 -11.55 2.50 1.07
CA ASP A 42 -12.44 2.10 2.15
C ASP A 42 -12.48 0.57 2.33
N GLU A 43 -12.43 -0.21 1.26
CA GLU A 43 -12.38 -1.69 1.30
C GLU A 43 -11.07 -2.23 1.89
N ILE A 44 -9.93 -1.66 1.50
CA ILE A 44 -8.62 -2.12 1.98
C ILE A 44 -8.21 -1.46 3.30
N MET A 45 -8.88 -0.40 3.76
CA MET A 45 -8.42 0.31 4.97
C MET A 45 -8.48 -0.59 6.19
N ASP A 46 -9.54 -1.38 6.33
CA ASP A 46 -9.71 -2.28 7.47
C ASP A 46 -8.60 -3.34 7.47
N VAL A 47 -8.22 -3.82 6.29
CA VAL A 47 -7.11 -4.76 6.09
C VAL A 47 -5.77 -4.08 6.38
N LEU A 48 -5.54 -2.87 5.88
CA LEU A 48 -4.29 -2.12 6.09
C LEU A 48 -4.12 -1.66 7.53
N GLU A 49 -5.19 -1.31 8.23
CA GLU A 49 -5.16 -0.95 9.66
C GLU A 49 -4.88 -2.18 10.52
N SER A 50 -5.48 -3.34 10.17
CA SER A 50 -5.19 -4.62 10.81
C SER A 50 -3.75 -5.10 10.56
N ASN A 51 -3.21 -4.82 9.36
CA ASN A 51 -1.85 -5.14 8.96
C ASN A 51 -0.84 -4.01 9.24
N ALA A 52 -1.21 -2.92 9.91
CA ALA A 52 -0.41 -1.70 10.06
C ALA A 52 0.89 -1.85 10.88
N ASN A 53 1.26 -3.08 11.27
CA ASN A 53 2.58 -3.42 11.78
C ASN A 53 3.54 -3.73 10.61
N ILE A 54 3.60 -2.79 9.66
CA ILE A 54 4.26 -2.93 8.35
C ILE A 54 5.76 -3.16 8.55
N GLU A 55 6.21 -4.40 8.32
CA GLU A 55 7.60 -4.73 8.05
C GLU A 55 7.86 -4.31 6.60
N VAL A 56 8.64 -3.24 6.43
CA VAL A 56 9.07 -2.76 5.11
C VAL A 56 10.34 -3.52 4.79
N ASP A 57 10.27 -4.52 3.90
CA ASP A 57 11.47 -5.11 3.34
C ASP A 57 12.27 -4.04 2.60
N GLU A 58 13.58 -4.00 2.87
CA GLU A 58 14.51 -3.12 2.20
C GLU A 58 14.41 -3.36 0.70
N LEU A 59 14.04 -2.32 -0.05
CA LEU A 59 14.30 -2.31 -1.48
C LEU A 59 15.81 -2.47 -1.62
N ASP A 60 16.26 -3.65 -2.05
CA ASP A 60 17.56 -3.88 -2.68
C ASP A 60 17.54 -3.11 -4.01
N ASP A 61 17.45 -1.79 -3.90
CA ASP A 61 17.59 -0.84 -4.98
C ASP A 61 19.07 -0.93 -5.35
N SER A 62 19.40 -1.94 -6.16
CA SER A 62 20.61 -1.95 -6.95
C SER A 62 20.53 -0.71 -7.84
N ILE A 63 21.03 0.40 -7.31
CA ILE A 63 21.25 1.64 -8.04
C ILE A 63 22.19 1.26 -9.18
N VAL A 64 21.61 0.93 -10.35
CA VAL A 64 22.38 0.85 -11.58
C VAL A 64 22.74 2.29 -11.92
N ASN A 65 23.86 2.73 -11.36
CA ASN A 65 24.65 3.81 -11.90
C ASN A 65 25.03 3.41 -13.33
N GLU A 66 24.63 4.20 -14.31
CA GLU A 66 25.48 4.36 -15.48
C GLU A 66 25.62 5.86 -15.78
N PRO A 67 26.83 6.43 -15.63
CA PRO A 67 27.07 7.82 -16.02
C PRO A 67 27.15 7.90 -17.54
N VAL A 68 26.56 8.96 -18.12
CA VAL A 68 26.86 9.41 -19.49
C VAL A 68 27.42 10.82 -19.41
#